data_AF-A0A739HVX7-F1
#
_entry.id   AF-A0A739HVX7-F1
#
_cell.length_a   1.000
_cell.length_b   1.000
_cell.length_c   1.000
_cell.angle_alpha   90.00
_cell.angle_beta   90.00
_cell.angle_gamma   90.00
#
_symmetry.space_group_name_H-M   'P 1'
#
loop_
_entity.id
_entity.type
_entity.pdbx_description
1 polymer ?
#
loop_
_entity_poly.entity_id
_entity_poly.type
_entity_poly.pdbx_seq_one_letter_code
_entity_poly.pdbx_strand_id
1 'polypeptide(L)' 'MKEYDDYSAKEQQQLAVCQRLISEKSYLSQEEIRRDLQN' A
#
# COMPACT_ATOMS: atom_id res chain seq x y z
N MET A 1 -4.67 -18.91 2.41
CA MET A 1 -4.33 -17.49 2.14
C MET A 1 -4.19 -16.86 3.52
N LYS A 2 -3.10 -16.15 3.83
CA LYS A 2 -3.02 -15.49 5.15
C LYS A 2 -4.20 -14.54 5.28
N GLU A 3 -4.92 -14.60 6.39
CA GLU A 3 -5.98 -13.66 6.72
C GLU A 3 -5.35 -12.26 6.78
N TYR A 4 -6.05 -11.23 6.28
CA TYR A 4 -5.50 -9.87 6.25
C TYR A 4 -5.19 -9.30 7.65
N ASP A 5 -5.78 -9.91 8.68
CA ASP A 5 -5.59 -9.59 10.08
C ASP A 5 -4.27 -10.14 10.66
N ASP A 6 -3.58 -11.04 9.94
CA ASP A 6 -2.25 -11.56 10.33
C ASP A 6 -1.09 -10.64 9.92
N TYR A 7 -1.38 -9.55 9.21
CA TYR A 7 -0.37 -8.60 8.75
C TYR A 7 -0.07 -7.56 9.83
N SER A 8 1.22 -7.24 9.98
CA SER A 8 1.62 -6.09 10.79
C SER A 8 1.01 -4.80 10.24
N ALA A 9 0.85 -3.78 11.10
CA ALA A 9 0.29 -2.48 10.68
C ALA A 9 1.01 -1.89 9.45
N LYS A 10 2.33 -2.11 9.36
CA LYS A 10 3.15 -1.70 8.22
C LYS A 10 2.78 -2.46 6.93
N GLU A 11 2.58 -3.76 7.01
CA GLU A 11 2.18 -4.58 5.86
C GLU A 11 0.75 -4.24 5.41
N GLN A 12 -0.16 -3.97 6.35
CA GLN A 12 -1.52 -3.51 6.04
C GLN A 12 -1.50 -2.16 5.30
N GLN A 13 -0.67 -1.20 5.76
CA GLN A 13 -0.51 0.09 5.10
C GLN A 13 0.04 -0.08 3.66
N GLN A 14 1.06 -0.92 3.49
CA GLN A 14 1.62 -1.22 2.16
C GLN A 14 0.59 -1.87 1.23
N LEU A 15 -0.23 -2.81 1.75
CA LEU A 15 -1.30 -3.43 0.99
C LEU A 15 -2.37 -2.43 0.58
N ALA A 16 -2.77 -1.52 1.47
CA ALA A 16 -3.74 -0.47 1.16
C ALA A 16 -3.25 0.45 0.02
N VAL A 17 -1.97 0.83 0.04
CA VAL A 17 -1.36 1.62 -1.05
C VAL A 17 -1.39 0.84 -2.37
N CYS A 18 -0.98 -0.43 -2.36
CA CYS A 18 -1.03 -1.27 -3.56
C CYS A 18 -2.46 -1.42 -4.12
N GLN A 19 -3.45 -1.64 -3.25
CA GLN A 19 -4.85 -1.75 -3.64
C GLN A 19 -5.37 -0.45 -4.29
N ARG A 20 -4.99 0.71 -3.73
CA ARG A 20 -5.35 2.02 -4.29
C ARG A 20 -4.75 2.23 -5.67
N LEU A 21 -3.45 1.97 -5.84
CA LEU A 21 -2.75 2.09 -7.12
C LEU A 21 -3.40 1.24 -8.23
N ILE A 22 -3.74 -0.01 -7.90
CA ILE A 22 -4.40 -0.93 -8.84
C ILE A 22 -5.80 -0.41 -9.19
N SER A 23 -6.59 -0.01 -8.19
CA SER A 23 -7.97 0.44 -8.39
C SER A 23 -8.05 1.73 -9.22
N GLU A 24 -7.14 2.66 -8.97
CA GLU A 24 -7.05 3.94 -9.67
C GLU A 24 -6.32 3.82 -11.03
N LYS A 25 -5.75 2.65 -11.35
CA LYS A 25 -4.84 2.43 -12.50
C LYS A 25 -3.73 3.49 -12.55
N SER A 26 -3.29 3.93 -11.39
CA SER A 26 -2.28 4.96 -11.23
C SER A 26 -0.91 4.31 -11.06
N TYR A 27 0.06 4.79 -11.82
CA TYR A 27 1.45 4.35 -11.74
C TYR A 27 2.26 5.49 -11.10
N LEU A 28 2.41 5.44 -9.79
CA LEU A 28 3.19 6.41 -9.04
C LEU A 28 4.68 6.08 -9.09
N SER A 29 5.52 7.11 -9.04
CA SER A 29 6.97 6.96 -8.84
C SER A 29 7.28 6.45 -7.43
N GLN A 30 8.49 5.90 -7.24
CA GLN A 30 8.91 5.41 -5.93
C GLN A 30 8.90 6.50 -4.85
N GLU A 31 9.23 7.75 -5.21
CA GLU A 31 9.20 8.89 -4.29
C GLU A 31 7.78 9.25 -3.87
N GLU A 32 6.81 9.17 -4.78
CA GLU A 32 5.40 9.40 -4.46
C GLU A 32 4.85 8.32 -3.53
N ILE A 33 5.19 7.05 -3.77
CA ILE A 33 4.82 5.93 -2.89
C ILE A 33 5.47 6.10 -1.51
N ARG A 34 6.74 6.50 -1.45
CA ARG A 34 7.46 6.74 -0.19
C ARG A 34 6.82 7.84 0.64
N ARG A 35 6.47 8.96 0.01
CA ARG A 35 5.78 10.07 0.68
C ARG A 35 4.43 9.64 1.24
N ASP A 36 3.70 8.79 0.53
CA ASP A 36 2.40 8.28 0.97
C ASP A 36 2.52 7.30 2.14
N LEU A 37 3.60 6.51 2.19
CA LEU A 37 3.91 5.58 3.30
C LEU A 37 4.53 6.25 4.54
N GLN A 38 4.89 7.53 4.47
CA GLN A 38 5.51 8.29 5.58
C GLN A 38 4.50 9.10 6.41
N ASN A 39 3.25 9.23 5.95
CA ASN A 39 2.14 9.81 6.71
C ASN A 39 1.38 8.74 7.50
#